data_AF-A0A9X0MK54-F1
#
_entry.id   AF-A0A9X0MK54-F1
#
_cell.length_a   1.000
_cell.length_b   1.000
_cell.length_c   1.000
_cell.angle_alpha   90.00
_cell.angle_beta   90.00
_cell.angle_gamma   90.00
#
_symmetry.space_group_name_H-M   'P 1'
#
loop_
_entity.id
_entity.type
_entity.pdbx_description
1 polymer ?
#
loop_
_entity_poly.entity_id
_entity_poly.type
_entity_poly.pdbx_seq_one_letter_code
_entity_poly.pdbx_strand_id
1 'polypeptide(L)'
;MNLEEMKELIKQNAVKRKQAYTEVEEPWDTVTLYHGTTSKRLNEILQKGITSRNQNDVNNFVNVPSNPELVYLSTKWHYWYAFHANEKSLINQVGKERYESESITSLWNETEDFPIYIVCEVPKELLVLDEDVVYQWGIKTKIKNGEIEGPDDISVEECLQQGTIASLDTILPEYMNEVIIIGSEDYRDELLDGAYGVEAEKWFHGFGIGSLTADSLSVHEIMKYSKLLHILSVEPIPEQNKSIKRIYIEDEELQVEFE
;
A
#
# COMPACT_ATOMS: atom_id res chain seq x y z
N MET A 1 -20.86 -22.69 4.47
CA MET A 1 -20.41 -21.52 3.69
C MET A 1 -19.03 -21.84 3.12
N ASN A 2 -18.83 -21.62 1.82
CA ASN A 2 -17.50 -21.73 1.20
C ASN A 2 -16.75 -20.38 1.26
N LEU A 3 -15.46 -20.37 0.94
CA LEU A 3 -14.63 -19.16 1.08
C LEU A 3 -15.05 -18.03 0.12
N GLU A 4 -15.48 -18.37 -1.10
CA GLU A 4 -15.92 -17.39 -2.09
C GLU A 4 -17.25 -16.74 -1.68
N GLU A 5 -18.16 -17.50 -1.07
CA GLU A 5 -19.39 -16.98 -0.47
C GLU A 5 -19.07 -15.97 0.64
N MET A 6 -18.14 -16.31 1.54
CA MET A 6 -17.72 -15.38 2.60
C MET A 6 -17.06 -14.13 2.03
N LYS A 7 -16.17 -14.29 1.04
CA LYS A 7 -15.49 -13.18 0.36
C LYS A 7 -16.48 -12.17 -0.20
N GLU A 8 -17.53 -12.67 -0.85
CA GLU A 8 -18.60 -11.82 -1.40
C GLU A 8 -19.43 -11.14 -0.30
N LEU A 9 -19.74 -11.84 0.80
CA LEU A 9 -20.41 -11.24 1.97
C LEU A 9 -19.59 -10.11 2.59
N ILE A 10 -18.26 -10.27 2.69
CA ILE A 10 -17.36 -9.23 3.19
C ILE A 10 -17.40 -8.01 2.28
N LYS A 11 -17.33 -8.19 0.95
CA LYS A 11 -17.45 -7.08 -0.02
C LYS A 11 -18.75 -6.32 0.14
N GLN A 12 -19.87 -7.03 0.24
CA GLN A 12 -21.19 -6.42 0.41
C GLN A 12 -21.33 -5.69 1.75
N ASN A 13 -20.81 -6.28 2.83
CA ASN A 13 -20.75 -5.63 4.14
C ASN A 13 -19.92 -4.35 4.08
N ALA A 14 -18.75 -4.38 3.45
CA ALA A 14 -17.89 -3.20 3.32
C ALA A 14 -18.56 -2.05 2.56
N VAL A 15 -19.23 -2.34 1.44
CA VAL A 15 -20.00 -1.31 0.70
C VAL A 15 -21.15 -0.77 1.55
N LYS A 16 -21.89 -1.63 2.26
CA LYS A 16 -22.97 -1.20 3.15
C LYS A 16 -22.46 -0.31 4.28
N ARG A 17 -21.32 -0.67 4.89
CA ARG A 17 -20.67 0.13 5.93
C ARG A 17 -20.20 1.47 5.37
N LYS A 18 -19.63 1.51 4.16
CA LYS A 18 -19.22 2.75 3.48
C LYS A 18 -20.42 3.68 3.24
N GLN A 19 -21.56 3.14 2.82
CA GLN A 19 -22.78 3.93 2.59
C GLN A 19 -23.40 4.48 3.88
N ALA A 20 -23.21 3.77 5.00
CA ALA A 20 -23.70 4.20 6.32
C ALA A 20 -22.69 5.06 7.09
N TYR A 21 -21.42 5.07 6.65
CA TYR A 21 -20.35 5.84 7.24
C TYR A 21 -20.59 7.33 7.02
N THR A 22 -20.34 8.13 8.06
CA THR A 22 -20.61 9.58 8.06
C THR A 22 -19.36 10.35 8.40
N GLU A 23 -18.79 10.11 9.59
CA GLU A 23 -17.57 10.74 10.07
C GLU A 23 -16.86 9.82 11.08
N VAL A 24 -15.62 10.18 11.43
CA VAL A 24 -14.85 9.55 12.52
C VAL A 24 -15.20 10.27 13.83
N GLU A 25 -15.67 9.52 14.83
CA GLU A 25 -15.95 10.07 16.16
C GLU A 25 -14.71 10.09 17.06
N GLU A 26 -13.88 9.03 17.02
CA GLU A 26 -12.63 8.91 17.78
C GLU A 26 -11.37 8.93 16.89
N PRO A 27 -10.99 10.09 16.33
CA PRO A 27 -9.85 10.19 15.39
C PRO A 27 -8.48 9.90 16.04
N TRP A 28 -8.42 9.75 17.36
CA TRP A 28 -7.19 9.46 18.10
C TRP A 28 -6.91 7.97 18.28
N ASP A 29 -7.88 7.07 18.10
CA ASP A 29 -7.61 5.62 18.14
C ASP A 29 -7.13 5.14 16.77
N THR A 30 -5.84 5.36 16.52
CA THR A 30 -5.22 5.08 15.22
C THR A 30 -4.45 3.76 15.20
N VAL A 31 -4.15 3.31 13.98
CA VAL A 31 -3.18 2.26 13.70
C VAL A 31 -2.27 2.71 12.56
N THR A 32 -0.98 2.42 12.71
CA THR A 32 0.02 2.66 11.66
C THR A 32 -0.20 1.68 10.50
N LEU A 33 -0.45 2.23 9.32
CA LEU A 33 -0.67 1.50 8.08
C LEU A 33 0.16 2.10 6.96
N TYR A 34 0.34 1.33 5.89
CA TYR A 34 1.20 1.69 4.78
C TYR A 34 0.47 1.54 3.45
N HIS A 35 0.76 2.45 2.51
CA HIS A 35 0.29 2.38 1.13
C HIS A 35 1.46 2.42 0.16
N GLY A 36 1.67 1.34 -0.60
CA GLY A 36 2.70 1.28 -1.65
C GLY A 36 2.13 1.67 -3.01
N THR A 37 2.79 2.60 -3.71
CA THR A 37 2.41 3.05 -5.07
C THR A 37 3.63 3.65 -5.81
N THR A 38 3.42 4.56 -6.76
CA THR A 38 4.46 5.21 -7.57
C THR A 38 4.44 6.74 -7.45
N SER A 39 5.59 7.38 -7.66
CA SER A 39 5.74 8.83 -7.55
C SER A 39 4.92 9.61 -8.58
N LYS A 40 4.44 8.97 -9.66
CA LYS A 40 3.50 9.58 -10.62
C LYS A 40 2.19 10.02 -9.98
N ARG A 41 1.84 9.44 -8.83
CA ARG A 41 0.63 9.78 -8.07
C ARG A 41 0.90 10.76 -6.94
N LEU A 42 2.15 11.12 -6.68
CA LEU A 42 2.56 11.79 -5.44
C LEU A 42 1.93 13.17 -5.27
N ASN A 43 1.98 14.04 -6.29
CA ASN A 43 1.34 15.36 -6.19
C ASN A 43 -0.17 15.27 -5.96
N GLU A 44 -0.83 14.29 -6.57
CA GLU A 44 -2.25 14.08 -6.35
C GLU A 44 -2.54 13.59 -4.94
N ILE A 45 -1.76 12.65 -4.44
CA ILE A 45 -1.86 12.12 -3.09
C ILE A 45 -1.65 13.24 -2.06
N LEU A 46 -0.64 14.08 -2.23
CA LEU A 46 -0.38 15.21 -1.34
C LEU A 46 -1.55 16.22 -1.29
N GLN A 47 -2.29 16.36 -2.39
CA GLN A 47 -3.39 17.33 -2.50
C GLN A 47 -4.76 16.75 -2.14
N LYS A 48 -4.98 15.45 -2.36
CA LYS A 48 -6.31 14.83 -2.26
C LYS A 48 -6.36 13.63 -1.32
N GLY A 49 -5.22 13.15 -0.84
CA GLY A 49 -5.12 11.89 -0.12
C GLY A 49 -5.09 10.66 -1.02
N ILE A 50 -5.16 9.49 -0.40
CA ILE A 50 -5.19 8.20 -1.09
C ILE A 50 -6.65 7.85 -1.38
N THR A 51 -7.03 7.88 -2.66
CA THR A 51 -8.40 7.70 -3.11
C THR A 51 -8.67 6.28 -3.64
N SER A 52 -9.93 5.87 -3.63
CA SER A 52 -10.36 4.59 -4.21
C SER A 52 -10.37 4.63 -5.74
N ARG A 53 -10.30 3.46 -6.39
CA ARG A 53 -10.22 3.36 -7.86
C ARG A 53 -11.44 3.92 -8.60
N ASN A 54 -12.61 3.96 -7.95
CA ASN A 54 -13.83 4.52 -8.52
C ASN A 54 -13.96 6.04 -8.30
N GLN A 55 -13.10 6.64 -7.47
CA GLN A 55 -13.07 8.10 -7.29
C GLN A 55 -12.05 8.72 -8.27
N ASN A 56 -12.50 8.92 -9.51
CA ASN A 56 -11.80 9.58 -10.64
C ASN A 56 -10.66 8.79 -11.31
N ASP A 57 -10.11 9.34 -12.41
CA ASP A 57 -9.12 8.82 -13.39
C ASP A 57 -7.74 8.33 -12.81
N VAL A 58 -7.72 7.94 -11.53
CA VAL A 58 -6.53 7.79 -10.69
C VAL A 58 -6.57 6.40 -10.08
N ASN A 59 -6.06 5.44 -10.84
CA ASN A 59 -5.95 4.07 -10.40
C ASN A 59 -4.53 3.81 -9.88
N ASN A 60 -4.40 3.56 -8.57
CA ASN A 60 -3.13 3.14 -7.94
C ASN A 60 -2.90 1.62 -8.04
N PHE A 61 -3.85 0.84 -8.59
CA PHE A 61 -3.78 -0.62 -8.75
C PHE A 61 -4.49 -1.12 -10.04
N VAL A 62 -3.73 -1.27 -11.13
CA VAL A 62 -4.22 -1.93 -12.35
C VAL A 62 -4.08 -3.46 -12.19
N ASN A 63 -5.13 -4.22 -12.50
CA ASN A 63 -5.18 -5.70 -12.49
C ASN A 63 -5.10 -6.40 -11.11
N VAL A 64 -5.61 -5.78 -10.04
CA VAL A 64 -5.85 -6.48 -8.75
C VAL A 64 -7.36 -6.70 -8.60
N PRO A 65 -7.83 -7.94 -8.32
CA PRO A 65 -9.25 -8.26 -8.15
C PRO A 65 -9.80 -7.81 -6.78
N SER A 66 -9.53 -6.57 -6.39
CA SER A 66 -10.02 -5.94 -5.16
C SER A 66 -11.34 -5.18 -5.39
N ASN A 67 -11.99 -4.70 -4.33
CA ASN A 67 -13.15 -3.81 -4.43
C ASN A 67 -12.74 -2.43 -4.95
N PRO A 68 -13.27 -1.92 -6.09
CA PRO A 68 -12.86 -0.63 -6.64
C PRO A 68 -13.35 0.59 -5.84
N GLU A 69 -14.28 0.41 -4.89
CA GLU A 69 -14.80 1.51 -4.05
C GLU A 69 -14.01 1.74 -2.76
N LEU A 70 -13.02 0.89 -2.47
CA LEU A 70 -12.24 0.93 -1.23
C LEU A 70 -10.79 1.31 -1.49
N VAL A 71 -10.15 1.84 -0.45
CA VAL A 71 -8.69 2.06 -0.41
C VAL A 71 -8.07 0.93 0.38
N TYR A 72 -7.02 0.30 -0.15
CA TYR A 72 -6.34 -0.79 0.53
C TYR A 72 -5.01 -0.30 1.10
N LEU A 73 -4.77 -0.71 2.34
CA LEU A 73 -3.58 -0.43 3.12
C LEU A 73 -3.01 -1.74 3.64
N SER A 74 -1.75 -1.70 4.06
CA SER A 74 -1.05 -2.85 4.58
C SER A 74 -0.30 -2.53 5.85
N THR A 75 -0.15 -3.50 6.76
CA THR A 75 0.73 -3.37 7.94
C THR A 75 2.18 -3.77 7.65
N LYS A 76 2.46 -4.41 6.49
CA LYS A 76 3.77 -5.01 6.21
C LYS A 76 4.19 -5.12 4.75
N TRP A 77 3.26 -5.14 3.78
CA TRP A 77 3.56 -5.47 2.37
C TRP A 77 3.82 -4.26 1.46
N HIS A 78 4.03 -3.07 2.03
CA HIS A 78 4.09 -1.82 1.26
C HIS A 78 5.21 -1.77 0.22
N TYR A 79 6.40 -2.33 0.48
CA TYR A 79 7.46 -2.41 -0.54
C TYR A 79 7.03 -3.24 -1.74
N TRP A 80 6.34 -4.35 -1.50
CA TRP A 80 5.90 -5.24 -2.57
C TRP A 80 4.92 -4.48 -3.46
N TYR A 81 3.96 -3.78 -2.85
CA TYR A 81 3.00 -2.95 -3.57
C TYR A 81 3.65 -1.77 -4.31
N ALA A 82 4.62 -1.08 -3.70
CA ALA A 82 5.34 0.03 -4.31
C ALA A 82 6.09 -0.40 -5.57
N PHE A 83 6.91 -1.47 -5.48
CA PHE A 83 7.67 -1.96 -6.63
C PHE A 83 6.78 -2.54 -7.73
N HIS A 84 5.71 -3.27 -7.39
CA HIS A 84 4.79 -3.81 -8.40
C HIS A 84 3.97 -2.71 -9.09
N ALA A 85 3.60 -1.65 -8.36
CA ALA A 85 2.94 -0.49 -8.95
C ALA A 85 3.89 0.23 -9.91
N ASN A 86 5.14 0.44 -9.49
CA ASN A 86 6.16 1.11 -10.32
C ASN A 86 6.54 0.28 -11.55
N GLU A 87 6.73 -1.04 -11.42
CA GLU A 87 6.94 -1.95 -12.56
C GLU A 87 5.83 -1.80 -13.61
N LYS A 88 4.56 -1.86 -13.20
CA LYS A 88 3.44 -1.68 -14.12
C LYS A 88 3.45 -0.32 -14.78
N SER A 89 3.76 0.73 -14.02
CA SER A 89 3.83 2.10 -14.53
C SER A 89 4.94 2.26 -15.58
N LEU A 90 6.14 1.76 -15.29
CA LEU A 90 7.27 1.77 -16.20
C LEU A 90 6.98 0.95 -17.47
N ILE A 91 6.48 -0.28 -17.34
CA ILE A 91 6.12 -1.11 -18.50
C ILE A 91 5.09 -0.40 -19.40
N ASN A 92 4.11 0.30 -18.83
CA ASN A 92 3.14 1.07 -19.61
C ASN A 92 3.76 2.26 -20.33
N GLN A 93 4.80 2.88 -19.74
CA GLN A 93 5.44 4.08 -20.29
C GLN A 93 6.53 3.76 -21.33
N VAL A 94 7.42 2.80 -21.04
CA VAL A 94 8.57 2.48 -21.91
C VAL A 94 8.40 1.18 -22.70
N GLY A 95 7.42 0.35 -22.35
CA GLY A 95 7.21 -0.97 -22.95
C GLY A 95 8.00 -2.08 -22.26
N LYS A 96 7.46 -3.30 -22.33
CA LYS A 96 8.02 -4.48 -21.66
C LYS A 96 9.46 -4.81 -22.07
N GLU A 97 9.78 -4.69 -23.36
CA GLU A 97 11.12 -5.01 -23.88
C GLU A 97 12.20 -4.10 -23.29
N ARG A 98 11.93 -2.80 -23.17
CA ARG A 98 12.85 -1.84 -22.55
C ARG A 98 13.00 -2.10 -21.04
N TYR A 99 11.88 -2.32 -20.35
CA TYR A 99 11.89 -2.65 -18.92
C TYR A 99 12.73 -3.90 -18.60
N GLU A 100 12.68 -4.93 -19.45
CA GLU A 100 13.45 -6.17 -19.24
C GLU A 100 14.93 -6.07 -19.65
N SER A 101 15.34 -5.04 -20.41
CA SER A 101 16.69 -4.95 -21.00
C SER A 101 17.54 -3.78 -20.50
N GLU A 102 16.92 -2.73 -19.96
CA GLU A 102 17.61 -1.55 -19.44
C GLU A 102 17.71 -1.57 -17.90
N SER A 103 18.70 -0.89 -17.33
CA SER A 103 18.81 -0.74 -15.86
C SER A 103 17.58 0.00 -15.33
N ILE A 104 17.02 -0.49 -14.21
CA ILE A 104 15.85 0.15 -13.60
C ILE A 104 16.17 1.58 -13.16
N THR A 105 17.39 1.83 -12.70
CA THR A 105 17.87 3.15 -12.29
C THR A 105 17.83 4.14 -13.46
N SER A 106 18.24 3.71 -14.65
CA SER A 106 18.15 4.53 -15.87
C SER A 106 16.70 4.84 -16.23
N LEU A 107 15.82 3.85 -16.12
CA LEU A 107 14.39 4.01 -16.40
C LEU A 107 13.72 4.95 -15.41
N TRP A 108 14.05 4.87 -14.11
CA TRP A 108 13.58 5.80 -13.09
C TRP A 108 14.00 7.24 -13.41
N ASN A 109 15.25 7.46 -13.82
CA ASN A 109 15.73 8.79 -14.20
C ASN A 109 15.11 9.34 -15.50
N GLU A 110 14.87 8.48 -16.49
CA GLU A 110 14.21 8.88 -17.74
C GLU A 110 12.74 9.24 -17.51
N THR A 111 12.04 8.42 -16.73
CA THR A 111 10.59 8.53 -16.53
C THR A 111 10.21 9.45 -15.38
N GLU A 112 11.14 9.71 -14.46
CA GLU A 112 10.92 10.39 -13.18
C GLU A 112 9.86 9.68 -12.32
N ASP A 113 9.71 8.36 -12.50
CA ASP A 113 8.76 7.51 -11.80
C ASP A 113 9.48 6.53 -10.87
N PHE A 114 9.32 6.74 -9.57
CA PHE A 114 9.98 5.98 -8.52
C PHE A 114 8.95 5.21 -7.69
N PRO A 115 9.30 4.02 -7.16
CA PRO A 115 8.48 3.35 -6.17
C PRO A 115 8.41 4.19 -4.89
N ILE A 116 7.21 4.33 -4.33
CA ILE A 116 6.98 5.06 -3.09
C ILE A 116 6.11 4.24 -2.13
N TYR A 117 6.28 4.47 -0.84
CA TYR A 117 5.26 4.10 0.14
C TYR A 117 4.94 5.26 1.09
N ILE A 118 3.74 5.22 1.66
CA ILE A 118 3.21 6.26 2.53
C ILE A 118 2.95 5.64 3.88
N VAL A 119 3.42 6.29 4.95
CA VAL A 119 3.11 5.93 6.34
C VAL A 119 1.89 6.71 6.78
N CYS A 120 0.86 6.00 7.23
CA CYS A 120 -0.42 6.57 7.62
C CYS A 120 -0.77 6.21 9.06
N GLU A 121 -1.31 7.17 9.82
CA GLU A 121 -1.94 6.94 11.12
C GLU A 121 -3.45 7.00 10.94
N VAL A 122 -4.08 5.84 10.75
CA VAL A 122 -5.48 5.76 10.32
C VAL A 122 -6.37 5.44 11.50
N PRO A 123 -7.43 6.24 11.76
CA PRO A 123 -8.46 5.89 12.74
C PRO A 123 -9.08 4.52 12.48
N LYS A 124 -9.22 3.70 13.52
CA LYS A 124 -9.77 2.33 13.36
C LYS A 124 -11.22 2.33 12.86
N GLU A 125 -11.98 3.38 13.13
CA GLU A 125 -13.36 3.53 12.65
C GLU A 125 -13.47 3.61 11.12
N LEU A 126 -12.42 4.08 10.44
CA LEU A 126 -12.35 4.07 8.98
C LEU A 126 -12.14 2.68 8.41
N LEU A 127 -11.74 1.71 9.22
CA LEU A 127 -11.26 0.42 8.75
C LEU A 127 -12.41 -0.58 8.56
N VAL A 128 -12.26 -1.37 7.50
CA VAL A 128 -13.12 -2.49 7.16
C VAL A 128 -12.28 -3.65 6.64
N LEU A 129 -12.84 -4.85 6.74
CA LEU A 129 -12.15 -6.08 6.33
C LEU A 129 -11.73 -6.01 4.85
N ASP A 130 -10.49 -6.41 4.59
CA ASP A 130 -10.09 -6.87 3.27
C ASP A 130 -10.76 -8.23 3.00
N GLU A 131 -11.41 -8.38 1.86
CA GLU A 131 -12.10 -9.60 1.49
C GLU A 131 -11.17 -10.83 1.40
N ASP A 132 -9.87 -10.64 1.18
CA ASP A 132 -8.89 -11.73 1.07
C ASP A 132 -8.48 -12.29 2.42
N VAL A 133 -8.97 -11.71 3.53
CA VAL A 133 -8.81 -12.25 4.89
C VAL A 133 -9.28 -13.70 5.01
N VAL A 134 -10.27 -14.11 4.19
CA VAL A 134 -10.82 -15.47 4.17
C VAL A 134 -9.80 -16.54 3.78
N TYR A 135 -8.72 -16.16 3.10
CA TYR A 135 -7.69 -17.11 2.68
C TYR A 135 -6.62 -17.33 3.76
N GLN A 136 -6.59 -16.50 4.81
CA GLN A 136 -5.70 -16.71 5.95
C GLN A 136 -6.02 -18.05 6.62
N TRP A 137 -4.99 -18.85 6.90
CA TRP A 137 -5.18 -20.21 7.42
C TRP A 137 -6.07 -20.28 8.67
N GLY A 138 -5.90 -19.35 9.61
CA GLY A 138 -6.71 -19.26 10.83
C GLY A 138 -8.20 -19.01 10.54
N ILE A 139 -8.49 -17.96 9.78
CA ILE A 139 -9.86 -17.58 9.38
C ILE A 139 -10.50 -18.67 8.52
N LYS A 140 -9.77 -19.19 7.53
CA LYS A 140 -10.18 -20.31 6.69
C LYS A 140 -10.58 -21.54 7.51
N THR A 141 -9.84 -21.83 8.58
CA THR A 141 -10.13 -22.97 9.47
C THR A 141 -11.40 -22.71 10.30
N LYS A 142 -11.53 -21.51 10.87
CA LYS A 142 -12.72 -21.09 11.61
C LYS A 142 -13.99 -21.11 10.75
N ILE A 143 -13.94 -20.62 9.50
CA ILE A 143 -15.04 -20.69 8.53
C ILE A 143 -15.43 -22.15 8.26
N LYS A 144 -14.45 -23.03 8.02
CA LYS A 144 -14.70 -24.46 7.76
C LYS A 144 -15.31 -25.19 8.97
N ASN A 145 -14.96 -24.78 10.17
CA ASN A 145 -15.49 -25.33 11.41
C ASN A 145 -16.88 -24.76 11.78
N GLY A 146 -17.35 -23.72 11.09
CA GLY A 146 -18.60 -23.03 11.42
C GLY A 146 -18.49 -22.08 12.62
N GLU A 147 -17.26 -21.65 12.98
CA GLU A 147 -17.03 -20.66 14.04
C GLU A 147 -17.21 -19.22 13.55
N ILE A 148 -17.16 -19.01 12.23
CA ILE A 148 -17.43 -17.75 11.55
C ILE A 148 -18.60 -18.01 10.60
N GLU A 149 -19.74 -17.37 10.87
CA GLU A 149 -20.98 -17.47 10.10
C GLU A 149 -21.20 -16.24 9.20
N GLY A 150 -20.56 -15.10 9.50
CA GLY A 150 -20.60 -13.90 8.67
C GLY A 150 -19.41 -12.96 8.86
N PRO A 151 -19.37 -11.83 8.13
CA PRO A 151 -18.30 -10.84 8.22
C PRO A 151 -18.11 -10.26 9.62
N ASP A 152 -19.21 -10.06 10.36
CA ASP A 152 -19.17 -9.44 11.69
C ASP A 152 -18.49 -10.34 12.76
N ASP A 153 -18.25 -11.62 12.44
CA ASP A 153 -17.50 -12.55 13.31
C ASP A 153 -15.98 -12.41 13.13
N ILE A 154 -15.52 -11.61 12.16
CA ILE A 154 -14.09 -11.34 11.91
C ILE A 154 -13.78 -9.93 12.41
N SER A 155 -12.88 -9.84 13.39
CA SER A 155 -12.44 -8.56 13.93
C SER A 155 -11.48 -7.82 12.98
N VAL A 156 -11.41 -6.50 13.12
CA VAL A 156 -10.41 -5.67 12.44
C VAL A 156 -9.00 -6.13 12.80
N GLU A 157 -8.77 -6.50 14.07
CA GLU A 157 -7.50 -6.99 14.56
C GLU A 157 -7.07 -8.30 13.87
N GLU A 158 -8.01 -9.23 13.63
CA GLU A 158 -7.73 -10.45 12.86
C GLU A 158 -7.36 -10.13 11.41
N CYS A 159 -8.01 -9.14 10.79
CA CYS A 159 -7.66 -8.67 9.45
C CYS A 159 -6.27 -8.01 9.41
N LEU A 160 -5.95 -7.17 10.39
CA LEU A 160 -4.65 -6.50 10.50
C LEU A 160 -3.49 -7.51 10.65
N GLN A 161 -3.72 -8.62 11.35
CA GLN A 161 -2.75 -9.72 11.46
C GLN A 161 -2.50 -10.40 10.12
N GLN A 162 -3.53 -10.51 9.28
CA GLN A 162 -3.37 -10.99 7.91
C GLN A 162 -2.40 -10.04 7.20
N GLY A 163 -2.60 -8.73 7.23
CA GLY A 163 -1.58 -7.78 6.77
C GLY A 163 -2.06 -6.77 5.76
N THR A 164 -3.29 -6.91 5.29
CA THR A 164 -3.99 -5.94 4.48
C THR A 164 -5.35 -5.64 5.08
N ILE A 165 -5.79 -4.41 4.87
CA ILE A 165 -7.07 -3.92 5.35
C ILE A 165 -7.60 -2.87 4.38
N ALA A 166 -8.91 -2.69 4.36
CA ALA A 166 -9.54 -1.67 3.55
C ALA A 166 -9.98 -0.47 4.41
N SER A 167 -10.06 0.69 3.78
CA SER A 167 -10.68 1.90 4.33
C SER A 167 -12.02 2.15 3.66
N LEU A 168 -12.99 2.56 4.46
CA LEU A 168 -14.33 2.96 4.04
C LEU A 168 -14.29 4.24 3.19
N ASP A 169 -13.32 5.12 3.44
CA ASP A 169 -13.18 6.38 2.70
C ASP A 169 -11.72 6.67 2.30
N THR A 170 -11.52 7.79 1.61
CA THR A 170 -10.23 8.37 1.27
C THR A 170 -9.37 8.54 2.50
N ILE A 171 -8.09 8.19 2.40
CA ILE A 171 -7.12 8.53 3.45
C ILE A 171 -6.64 9.95 3.19
N LEU A 172 -7.20 10.89 3.95
CA LEU A 172 -6.87 12.31 3.85
C LEU A 172 -5.42 12.61 4.28
N PRO A 173 -4.83 13.73 3.83
CA PRO A 173 -3.48 14.14 4.23
C PRO A 173 -3.26 14.28 5.74
N GLU A 174 -4.29 14.61 6.52
CA GLU A 174 -4.20 14.63 7.98
C GLU A 174 -3.88 13.27 8.63
N TYR A 175 -4.10 12.17 7.91
CA TYR A 175 -3.77 10.81 8.36
C TYR A 175 -2.45 10.30 7.75
N MET A 176 -1.74 11.11 6.96
CA MET A 176 -0.48 10.73 6.33
C MET A 176 0.67 11.43 7.04
N ASN A 177 1.67 10.66 7.50
CA ASN A 177 2.83 11.21 8.20
C ASN A 177 3.93 11.58 7.21
N GLU A 178 4.32 10.61 6.38
CA GLU A 178 5.48 10.73 5.50
C GLU A 178 5.32 9.85 4.25
N VAL A 179 5.95 10.28 3.18
CA VAL A 179 6.16 9.53 1.94
C VAL A 179 7.62 9.18 1.83
N ILE A 180 7.91 7.90 1.63
CA ILE A 180 9.26 7.39 1.41
C ILE A 180 9.38 7.08 -0.08
N ILE A 181 10.32 7.75 -0.74
CA ILE A 181 10.67 7.54 -2.14
C ILE A 181 11.92 6.66 -2.20
N ILE A 182 11.86 5.57 -2.96
CA ILE A 182 12.93 4.58 -3.03
C ILE A 182 13.62 4.67 -4.39
N GLY A 183 14.91 5.00 -4.39
CA GLY A 183 15.77 5.14 -5.57
C GLY A 183 16.89 4.12 -5.65
N SER A 184 16.78 2.95 -5.00
CA SER A 184 17.83 1.92 -5.01
C SER A 184 17.39 0.63 -5.69
N GLU A 185 18.04 0.32 -6.82
CA GLU A 185 17.92 -0.96 -7.54
C GLU A 185 18.39 -2.12 -6.66
N ASP A 186 19.55 -1.98 -6.00
CA ASP A 186 20.08 -2.97 -5.07
C ASP A 186 19.10 -3.28 -3.91
N TYR A 187 18.41 -2.26 -3.38
CA TYR A 187 17.46 -2.46 -2.30
C TYR A 187 16.19 -3.17 -2.77
N ARG A 188 15.70 -2.83 -3.97
CA ARG A 188 14.59 -3.53 -4.62
C ARG A 188 14.89 -5.03 -4.71
N ASP A 189 16.05 -5.37 -5.25
CA ASP A 189 16.43 -6.76 -5.48
C ASP A 189 16.65 -7.49 -4.15
N GLU A 190 17.32 -6.86 -3.18
CA GLU A 190 17.49 -7.43 -1.83
C GLU A 190 16.15 -7.72 -1.13
N LEU A 191 15.17 -6.83 -1.26
CA LEU A 191 13.85 -7.02 -0.66
C LEU A 191 13.04 -8.10 -1.39
N LEU A 192 12.92 -7.99 -2.71
CA LEU A 192 12.02 -8.83 -3.51
C LEU A 192 12.56 -10.25 -3.70
N ASP A 193 13.88 -10.42 -3.81
CA ASP A 193 14.51 -11.74 -3.92
C ASP A 193 14.91 -12.32 -2.54
N GLY A 194 14.85 -11.49 -1.50
CA GLY A 194 15.18 -11.86 -0.14
C GLY A 194 14.04 -12.49 0.65
N ALA A 195 14.24 -12.54 1.97
CA ALA A 195 13.27 -13.15 2.90
C ALA A 195 11.91 -12.45 2.88
N TYR A 196 11.89 -11.15 2.62
CA TYR A 196 10.68 -10.35 2.53
C TYR A 196 9.81 -10.77 1.34
N GLY A 197 10.36 -10.80 0.13
CA GLY A 197 9.61 -11.22 -1.07
C GLY A 197 9.16 -12.67 -1.01
N VAL A 198 10.00 -13.57 -0.49
CA VAL A 198 9.61 -14.98 -0.26
C VAL A 198 8.44 -15.10 0.72
N GLU A 199 8.43 -14.32 1.80
CA GLU A 199 7.33 -14.35 2.75
C GLU A 199 6.06 -13.72 2.18
N ALA A 200 6.18 -12.61 1.44
CA ALA A 200 5.08 -11.99 0.72
C ALA A 200 4.43 -12.99 -0.27
N GLU A 201 5.24 -13.71 -1.05
CA GLU A 201 4.75 -14.75 -1.97
C GLU A 201 3.97 -15.84 -1.23
N LYS A 202 4.50 -16.39 -0.14
CA LYS A 202 3.79 -17.39 0.68
C LYS A 202 2.49 -16.83 1.23
N TRP A 203 2.52 -15.58 1.66
CA TRP A 203 1.37 -14.89 2.20
C TRP A 203 0.25 -14.71 1.16
N PHE A 204 0.56 -14.29 -0.06
CA PHE A 204 -0.41 -14.15 -1.14
C PHE A 204 -1.09 -15.50 -1.49
N HIS A 205 -0.42 -16.62 -1.18
CA HIS A 205 -0.96 -17.96 -1.33
C HIS A 205 -1.64 -18.52 -0.07
N GLY A 206 -1.77 -17.72 1.00
CA GLY A 206 -2.43 -18.08 2.26
C GLY A 206 -1.59 -18.94 3.21
N PHE A 207 -0.28 -19.03 2.99
CA PHE A 207 0.67 -19.82 3.80
C PHE A 207 1.67 -18.99 4.61
N GLY A 208 1.66 -17.67 4.46
CA GLY A 208 2.55 -16.77 5.20
C GLY A 208 2.29 -16.86 6.71
N ILE A 209 3.36 -16.98 7.49
CA ILE A 209 3.33 -16.94 8.96
C ILE A 209 3.50 -15.51 9.48
N GLY A 210 3.91 -14.56 8.61
CA GLY A 210 4.03 -13.15 8.93
C GLY A 210 5.16 -12.84 9.91
N SER A 211 6.28 -13.56 9.81
CA SER A 211 7.40 -13.45 10.76
C SER A 211 8.24 -12.17 10.60
N LEU A 212 8.18 -11.52 9.44
CA LEU A 212 8.84 -10.23 9.16
C LEU A 212 7.85 -9.08 9.37
N THR A 213 8.28 -8.06 10.11
CA THR A 213 7.48 -6.86 10.43
C THR A 213 8.09 -5.61 9.76
N ALA A 214 7.31 -4.55 9.58
CA ALA A 214 7.80 -3.30 8.99
C ALA A 214 9.02 -2.73 9.75
N ASP A 215 8.98 -2.75 11.08
CA ASP A 215 10.06 -2.26 11.95
C ASP A 215 11.39 -2.98 11.72
N SER A 216 11.34 -4.27 11.35
CA SER A 216 12.55 -5.05 11.06
C SER A 216 13.24 -4.65 9.74
N LEU A 217 12.53 -3.94 8.86
CA LEU A 217 13.03 -3.53 7.54
C LEU A 217 13.52 -2.08 7.54
N SER A 218 12.83 -1.17 8.27
CA SER A 218 13.12 0.27 8.24
C SER A 218 14.50 0.66 8.77
N VAL A 219 15.00 -0.01 9.81
CA VAL A 219 16.33 0.28 10.37
C VAL A 219 17.44 -0.09 9.39
N HIS A 220 17.31 -1.24 8.73
CA HIS A 220 18.28 -1.70 7.72
C HIS A 220 18.26 -0.82 6.48
N GLU A 221 17.07 -0.46 6.03
CA GLU A 221 16.82 0.46 4.93
C GLU A 221 17.59 1.78 5.12
N ILE A 222 17.32 2.48 6.23
CA ILE A 222 17.90 3.80 6.50
C ILE A 222 19.43 3.70 6.62
N MET A 223 19.95 2.68 7.29
CA MET A 223 21.39 2.55 7.51
C MET A 223 22.17 2.27 6.23
N LYS A 224 21.62 1.48 5.31
CA LYS A 224 22.33 1.03 4.11
C LYS A 224 22.04 1.89 2.87
N TYR A 225 20.82 2.43 2.76
CA TYR A 225 20.34 3.07 1.53
C TYR A 225 19.95 4.55 1.70
N SER A 226 20.26 5.19 2.84
CA SER A 226 19.89 6.61 3.11
C SER A 226 20.12 7.60 1.97
N LYS A 227 21.18 7.44 1.16
CA LYS A 227 21.46 8.31 0.00
C LYS A 227 20.45 8.17 -1.14
N LEU A 228 19.85 7.00 -1.28
CA LEU A 228 18.90 6.64 -2.32
C LEU A 228 17.48 6.54 -1.77
N LEU A 229 17.23 7.17 -0.62
CA LEU A 229 15.93 7.29 0.01
C LEU A 229 15.63 8.75 0.26
N HIS A 230 14.39 9.15 0.01
CA HIS A 230 13.93 10.49 0.34
C HIS A 230 12.67 10.39 1.18
N ILE A 231 12.70 10.98 2.36
CA ILE A 231 11.57 11.04 3.29
C ILE A 231 10.94 12.42 3.17
N LEU A 232 9.74 12.48 2.64
CA LEU A 232 8.94 13.68 2.50
C LEU A 232 7.86 13.69 3.59
N SER A 233 7.94 14.64 4.52
CA SER A 233 6.85 14.89 5.47
C SER A 233 5.60 15.38 4.74
N VAL A 234 4.44 14.88 5.15
CA VAL A 234 3.15 15.32 4.61
C VAL A 234 2.53 16.32 5.58
N GLU A 235 2.14 17.48 5.06
CA GLU A 235 1.39 18.46 5.83
C GLU A 235 -0.08 18.04 5.91
N PRO A 236 -0.73 18.15 7.09
CA PRO A 236 -2.12 17.74 7.27
C PRO A 236 -3.09 18.62 6.45
N ILE A 237 -2.69 19.85 6.14
CA ILE A 237 -3.44 20.78 5.30
C ILE A 237 -2.93 20.64 3.85
N PRO A 238 -3.75 20.18 2.89
CA PRO A 238 -3.31 19.88 1.53
C PRO A 238 -2.58 21.05 0.83
N GLU A 239 -3.05 22.28 1.02
CA GLU A 239 -2.48 23.47 0.39
C GLU A 239 -1.08 23.83 0.90
N GLN A 240 -0.64 23.24 2.02
CA GLN A 240 0.71 23.44 2.57
C GLN A 240 1.71 22.43 2.01
N ASN A 241 1.24 21.33 1.41
CA ASN A 241 2.11 20.38 0.73
C ASN A 241 2.69 21.01 -0.54
N LYS A 242 4.03 21.00 -0.64
CA LYS A 242 4.72 21.50 -1.82
C LYS A 242 4.57 20.54 -2.98
N SER A 243 4.20 21.07 -4.15
CA SER A 243 4.23 20.32 -5.40
C SER A 243 5.65 19.88 -5.72
N ILE A 244 5.80 18.62 -6.09
CA ILE A 244 7.04 18.06 -6.60
C ILE A 244 7.09 18.32 -8.09
N LYS A 245 8.20 18.94 -8.50
CA LYS A 245 8.50 19.25 -9.88
C LYS A 245 9.22 18.10 -10.57
N ARG A 246 10.20 17.50 -9.89
CA ARG A 246 11.07 16.46 -10.45
C ARG A 246 11.63 15.54 -9.38
N ILE A 247 11.82 14.26 -9.72
CA ILE A 247 12.55 13.29 -8.91
C ILE A 247 13.58 12.63 -9.83
N TYR A 248 14.84 12.54 -9.38
CA TYR A 248 15.92 11.92 -10.16
C TYR A 248 17.07 11.52 -9.25
N ILE A 249 17.97 10.68 -9.75
CA ILE A 249 19.21 10.27 -9.10
C ILE A 249 20.37 10.98 -9.82
N GLU A 250 21.19 11.69 -9.06
CA GLU A 250 22.41 12.36 -9.50
C GLU A 250 23.52 12.10 -8.48
N ASP A 251 24.73 11.79 -8.95
CA ASP A 251 25.89 11.48 -8.10
C ASP A 251 25.62 10.42 -7.01
N GLU A 252 24.87 9.36 -7.36
CA GLU A 252 24.44 8.27 -6.46
C GLU A 252 23.54 8.72 -5.29
N GLU A 253 22.86 9.87 -5.45
CA GLU A 253 21.94 10.42 -4.46
C GLU A 253 20.57 10.72 -5.09
N LEU A 254 19.50 10.36 -4.38
CA LEU A 254 18.12 10.64 -4.79
C LEU A 254 17.79 12.11 -4.47
N GLN A 255 17.40 12.85 -5.50
CA GLN A 255 17.06 14.26 -5.46
C GLN A 255 15.55 14.46 -5.71
N VAL A 256 14.96 15.42 -4.99
CA VAL A 256 13.58 15.86 -5.16
C VAL A 256 13.55 17.38 -5.31
N GLU A 257 13.12 17.86 -6.48
CA GLU A 257 12.89 19.27 -6.74
C GLU A 257 11.42 19.63 -6.49
N PHE A 258 11.19 20.75 -5.82
CA PHE A 258 9.86 21.33 -5.59
C PHE A 258 9.62 22.53 -6.50
N GLU A 259 8.35 22.87 -6.74
CA GLU A 259 7.93 24.09 -7.45
C GLU A 259 8.23 25.40 -6.69
#